data_AF-X0TRT7-F1
#
_entry.id   AF-X0TRT7-F1
#
_cell.length_a   1.000
_cell.length_b   1.000
_cell.length_c   1.000
_cell.angle_alpha   90.00
_cell.angle_beta   90.00
_cell.angle_gamma   90.00
#
_symmetry.space_group_name_H-M   'P 1'
#
loop_
_entity.id
_entity.type
_entity.pdbx_description
1 polymer ?
#
loop_
_entity_poly.entity_id
_entity_poly.type
_entity_poly.pdbx_seq_one_letter_code
_entity_poly.pdbx_strand_id
1 'polypeptide(L)'
;MRGVVEKCSFCHHRLMRAKAKAYADGRRDLKEDEYIPACVEACPTKAITFGDLNNPKHAVSGLIKSPDAFRLLERLGTEPKVYYRSTKDWVRR
;
A
#
# COMPACT_ATOMS: atom_id res chain seq x y z
N MET A 1 -9.58 -11.54 -24.99
CA MET A 1 -8.23 -10.94 -24.92
C MET A 1 -7.27 -12.03 -24.47
N ARG A 2 -6.33 -12.47 -25.33
CA ARG A 2 -5.34 -13.52 -25.03
C ARG A 2 -3.94 -12.92 -25.19
N GLY A 3 -3.00 -13.29 -24.32
CA GLY A 3 -1.60 -12.84 -24.40
C GLY A 3 -1.28 -11.49 -23.75
N VAL A 4 -2.16 -10.96 -22.89
CA VAL A 4 -1.87 -9.73 -22.12
C VAL A 4 -1.43 -10.13 -20.71
N VAL A 5 -0.33 -9.54 -20.23
CA VAL A 5 0.18 -9.75 -18.87
C VAL A 5 -0.53 -8.83 -17.91
N GLU A 6 -1.00 -9.39 -16.79
CA GLU A 6 -1.66 -8.66 -15.72
C GLU A 6 -0.93 -8.88 -14.38
N LYS A 7 -1.05 -7.90 -13.49
CA LYS A 7 -0.50 -7.97 -12.14
C LYS A 7 -1.26 -7.05 -11.20
N CYS A 8 -0.93 -7.12 -9.92
CA CYS A 8 -1.37 -6.11 -8.96
C CYS A 8 -0.88 -4.71 -9.40
N SER A 9 -1.84 -3.80 -9.53
CA SER A 9 -1.64 -2.39 -9.85
C SER A 9 -2.02 -1.47 -8.68
N PHE A 10 -2.14 -2.05 -7.47
CA PHE A 10 -2.72 -1.41 -6.29
C PHE A 10 -4.09 -0.78 -6.56
N CYS A 11 -4.92 -1.41 -7.39
CA CYS A 11 -6.21 -0.84 -7.79
C CYS A 11 -6.06 0.55 -8.41
N HIS A 12 -5.15 0.71 -9.37
CA HIS A 12 -4.91 1.97 -10.08
C HIS A 12 -6.18 2.68 -10.55
N HIS A 13 -7.21 1.93 -10.97
CA HIS A 13 -8.51 2.50 -11.34
C HIS A 13 -9.21 3.24 -10.17
N ARG A 14 -9.05 2.78 -8.92
CA ARG A 14 -9.56 3.47 -7.73
C ARG A 14 -8.76 4.73 -7.43
N LEU A 15 -7.44 4.70 -7.62
CA LEU A 15 -6.59 5.90 -7.50
C LEU A 15 -7.03 6.99 -8.47
N MET A 16 -7.27 6.65 -9.74
CA MET A 16 -7.70 7.63 -10.73
C MET A 16 -9.05 8.26 -10.38
N ARG A 17 -10.01 7.47 -9.88
CA ARG A 17 -11.29 7.98 -9.39
C ARG A 17 -11.13 8.91 -8.19
N ALA A 18 -10.30 8.52 -7.22
CA ALA A 18 -10.01 9.33 -6.04
C ALA A 18 -9.36 10.67 -6.41
N LYS A 19 -8.37 10.65 -7.31
CA LYS A 19 -7.71 11.85 -7.83
C LYS A 19 -8.67 12.76 -8.60
N ALA A 20 -9.52 12.20 -9.46
CA ALA A 20 -10.51 12.98 -10.19
C ALA A 20 -11.50 13.67 -9.25
N LYS A 21 -11.94 12.98 -8.19
CA LYS A 21 -12.80 13.56 -7.15
C LYS A 21 -12.10 14.67 -6.38
N ALA A 22 -10.88 14.43 -5.89
CA ALA A 22 -10.11 15.44 -5.18
C ALA A 22 -9.86 16.69 -6.03
N TYR A 23 -9.55 16.50 -7.32
CA TYR A 23 -9.37 17.60 -8.27
C TYR A 23 -10.66 18.42 -8.47
N ALA A 24 -11.81 17.75 -8.59
CA ALA A 24 -13.11 18.42 -8.67
C ALA A 24 -13.42 19.24 -7.40
N ASP A 25 -12.97 18.77 -6.24
CA ASP A 25 -13.07 19.47 -4.96
C ASP A 25 -11.99 20.58 -4.79
N GLY A 26 -11.17 20.85 -5.81
CA GLY A 26 -10.10 21.85 -5.76
C GLY A 26 -8.86 21.43 -4.94
N ARG A 27 -8.75 20.15 -4.58
CA ARG A 27 -7.64 19.58 -3.80
C ARG A 27 -6.68 18.80 -4.70
N ARG A 28 -5.41 18.73 -4.28
CA ARG A 28 -4.39 17.90 -4.95
C ARG A 28 -4.05 16.63 -4.17
N ASP A 29 -4.18 16.70 -2.85
CA ASP A 29 -3.84 15.61 -1.95
C ASP A 29 -5.06 14.73 -1.65
N LEU A 30 -4.80 13.44 -1.49
CA LEU A 30 -5.77 12.45 -1.08
C LEU A 30 -5.70 12.27 0.43
N LYS A 31 -6.87 12.18 1.07
CA LYS A 31 -6.98 11.69 2.44
C LYS A 31 -6.72 10.19 2.48
N GLU A 32 -6.37 9.67 3.66
CA GLU A 32 -6.02 8.25 3.84
C GLU A 32 -7.16 7.29 3.45
N ASP A 33 -8.40 7.69 3.64
CA ASP A 33 -9.61 6.91 3.38
C ASP A 33 -10.19 7.08 1.95
N GLU A 34 -9.68 8.02 1.15
CA GLU A 34 -10.21 8.32 -0.20
C GLU A 34 -9.75 7.29 -1.25
N TYR A 35 -8.68 6.54 -0.99
CA TYR A 35 -8.13 5.54 -1.91
C TYR A 35 -7.78 4.24 -1.18
N ILE A 36 -8.79 3.37 -1.07
CA ILE A 36 -8.65 2.05 -0.47
C ILE A 36 -8.66 0.97 -1.56
N PRO A 37 -7.59 0.16 -1.72
CA PRO A 37 -7.57 -0.99 -2.60
C PRO A 37 -8.57 -2.09 -2.20
N ALA A 38 -9.04 -2.86 -3.17
CA ALA A 38 -10.05 -3.90 -2.93
C ALA A 38 -9.59 -4.97 -1.92
N CYS A 39 -8.31 -5.35 -1.94
CA CYS A 39 -7.77 -6.34 -0.99
C CYS A 39 -7.72 -5.81 0.46
N VAL A 40 -7.61 -4.49 0.65
CA VAL A 40 -7.61 -3.85 1.97
C VAL A 40 -9.04 -3.80 2.50
N GLU A 41 -9.97 -3.34 1.66
CA GLU A 41 -11.40 -3.26 1.98
C GLU A 41 -12.01 -4.63 2.30
N ALA A 42 -11.66 -5.66 1.53
CA ALA A 42 -12.23 -6.99 1.67
C ALA A 42 -11.69 -7.77 2.89
N CYS A 43 -10.60 -7.34 3.51
CA CYS A 43 -9.92 -8.11 4.55
C CYS A 43 -10.59 -7.92 5.93
N PRO A 44 -11.30 -8.94 6.48
CA PRO A 44 -11.99 -8.78 7.76
C PRO A 44 -11.02 -8.63 8.94
N THR A 45 -9.85 -9.23 8.85
CA THR A 45 -8.81 -9.19 9.89
C THR A 45 -7.92 -7.96 9.82
N LYS A 46 -8.12 -7.09 8.82
CA LYS A 46 -7.31 -5.87 8.60
C LYS A 46 -5.81 -6.14 8.48
N ALA A 47 -5.45 -7.25 7.82
CA ALA A 47 -4.07 -7.68 7.65
C ALA A 47 -3.24 -6.74 6.76
N ILE A 48 -3.89 -6.03 5.83
CA ILE A 48 -3.24 -5.11 4.89
C ILE A 48 -3.60 -3.68 5.31
N THR A 49 -2.59 -2.84 5.52
CA THR A 49 -2.74 -1.40 5.68
C THR A 49 -2.15 -0.71 4.45
N PHE A 50 -2.87 0.28 3.90
CA PHE A 50 -2.48 0.95 2.68
C PHE A 50 -2.61 2.47 2.84
N GLY A 51 -1.70 3.21 2.22
CA GLY A 51 -1.60 4.66 2.36
C GLY A 51 -0.39 5.22 1.63
N ASP A 52 -0.17 6.52 1.76
CA ASP A 52 0.99 7.20 1.19
C ASP A 52 2.20 7.09 2.13
N LEU A 53 3.27 6.44 1.66
CA LEU A 53 4.53 6.29 2.39
C LEU A 53 5.24 7.62 2.65
N ASN A 54 4.97 8.65 1.85
CA ASN A 54 5.55 9.97 2.03
C ASN A 54 4.78 10.83 3.03
N ASN A 55 3.53 10.45 3.35
CA ASN A 55 2.71 11.20 4.30
C ASN A 55 2.91 10.66 5.73
N PRO A 56 3.59 11.39 6.62
CA PRO A 56 3.86 10.91 7.98
C PRO A 56 2.59 10.76 8.83
N LYS A 57 1.46 11.34 8.41
CA LYS A 57 0.18 11.23 9.10
C LYS A 57 -0.55 9.92 8.83
N HIS A 58 -0.21 9.21 7.75
CA HIS A 58 -0.85 7.94 7.42
C HIS A 58 -0.30 6.81 8.29
N ALA A 59 -1.14 5.84 8.65
CA ALA A 59 -0.80 4.72 9.50
C ALA A 59 0.39 3.92 8.97
N VAL A 60 0.48 3.74 7.64
CA VAL A 60 1.58 3.00 6.99
C VAL A 60 2.95 3.58 7.36
N SER A 61 3.09 4.91 7.40
CA SER A 61 4.36 5.58 7.70
C SER A 61 4.88 5.29 9.10
N GLY A 62 3.99 4.99 10.05
CA GLY A 62 4.36 4.49 11.38
C GLY A 62 4.70 3.01 11.36
N LEU A 63 3.86 2.19 10.70
CA LEU A 63 4.02 0.73 10.66
C LEU A 63 5.34 0.27 10.04
N ILE A 64 5.83 0.94 9.01
CA ILE A 64 7.10 0.57 8.35
C ILE A 64 8.34 0.85 9.20
N LYS A 65 8.23 1.70 10.24
CA LYS A 65 9.34 2.03 11.16
C LYS A 65 9.42 1.06 12.33
N SER A 66 8.45 0.16 12.46
CA SER A 66 8.40 -0.84 13.51
C SER A 66 9.55 -1.86 13.35
N PRO A 67 10.16 -2.34 14.45
CA PRO A 67 11.23 -3.35 14.38
C PRO A 67 10.77 -4.71 13.81
N ASP A 68 9.46 -4.94 13.73
CA ASP A 68 8.90 -6.15 13.14
C ASP A 68 8.58 -6.03 11.64
N ALA A 69 8.83 -4.86 11.03
CA ALA A 69 8.61 -4.60 9.62
C ALA A 69 9.87 -4.91 8.79
N PHE A 70 9.69 -5.54 7.64
CA PHE A 70 10.79 -5.91 6.74
C PHE A 70 10.32 -5.98 5.28
N ARG A 71 11.27 -5.90 4.35
CA ARG A 71 11.04 -6.10 2.91
C ARG A 71 11.49 -7.51 2.52
N LEU A 72 10.70 -8.19 1.69
CA LEU A 72 11.12 -9.49 1.16
C LEU A 72 12.28 -9.32 0.19
N LEU A 73 13.27 -10.21 0.31
CA LEU A 73 14.43 -10.28 -0.59
C LEU A 73 15.18 -8.95 -0.73
N GLU A 74 15.31 -8.20 0.36
CA GLU A 74 15.93 -6.88 0.37
C GLU A 74 17.36 -6.86 -0.20
N ARG A 75 18.10 -7.97 -0.05
CA ARG A 75 19.42 -8.19 -0.65
C ARG A 75 19.50 -8.00 -2.16
N LEU A 76 18.37 -8.08 -2.88
CA LEU A 76 18.31 -7.91 -4.33
C LEU A 76 18.23 -6.43 -4.75
N GLY A 77 18.08 -5.49 -3.81
CA GLY A 77 18.07 -4.06 -4.12
C GLY A 77 16.87 -3.58 -4.94
N THR A 78 15.77 -4.34 -4.98
CA THR A 78 14.56 -4.02 -5.77
C THR A 78 13.64 -2.98 -5.13
N GLU A 79 13.95 -2.60 -3.88
CA GLU A 79 13.23 -1.60 -3.09
C GLU A 79 11.69 -1.68 -3.13
N PRO A 80 11.09 -2.87 -2.89
CA PRO A 80 9.65 -3.06 -2.98
C PRO A 80 8.90 -2.15 -2.01
N LYS A 81 7.73 -1.69 -2.42
CA LYS A 81 6.86 -0.80 -1.61
C LYS A 81 5.86 -1.56 -0.72
N VAL A 82 5.96 -2.88 -0.68
CA VAL A 82 5.19 -3.74 0.23
C VAL A 82 6.10 -4.16 1.37
N TYR A 83 5.70 -3.83 2.59
CA TYR A 83 6.38 -4.21 3.82
C TYR A 83 5.57 -5.30 4.51
N TYR A 84 6.25 -6.34 4.95
CA TYR A 84 5.66 -7.42 5.73
C TYR A 84 5.97 -7.20 7.20
N ARG A 85 5.09 -7.72 8.06
CA ARG A 85 5.27 -7.68 9.51
C ARG A 85 5.16 -9.07 10.10
N SER A 86 6.13 -9.42 10.93
CA SER A 86 6.13 -10.69 11.66
C SER A 86 6.96 -10.53 12.91
N THR A 87 6.48 -11.04 14.04
CA THR A 87 7.26 -11.12 15.29
C THR A 87 8.26 -12.27 15.29
N LYS A 88 8.13 -13.22 14.35
CA LYS A 88 8.98 -14.41 14.26
C LYS A 88 10.25 -14.11 13.45
N ASP A 89 11.41 -14.22 14.08
CA ASP A 89 12.71 -13.91 13.46
C ASP A 89 13.02 -14.70 12.19
N TRP A 90 12.68 -15.99 12.16
CA TRP A 90 12.97 -16.85 11.01
C TRP A 90 12.19 -16.47 9.75
N VAL A 91 11.10 -15.70 9.87
CA VAL A 91 10.31 -15.20 8.74
C VAL A 91 10.96 -13.95 8.12
N ARG A 92 11.77 -13.23 8.91
CA ARG A 92 12.39 -11.96 8.51
C ARG A 92 13.76 -12.12 7.85
N ARG A 93 14.34 -13.33 7.91
CA ARG A 93 15.67 -13.64 7.37
C ARG A 93 15.62 -13.99 5.88
#